data_AF-A0A4R0ZTN6-F1
#
_entry.id   AF-A0A4R0ZTN6-F1
#
_cell.length_a   1.000
_cell.length_b   1.000
_cell.length_c   1.000
_cell.angle_alpha   90.00
_cell.angle_beta   90.00
_cell.angle_gamma   90.00
#
_symmetry.space_group_name_H-M   'P 1'
#
loop_
_entity.id
_entity.type
_entity.pdbx_description
1 polymer ?
#
loop_
_entity_poly.entity_id
_entity_poly.type
_entity_poly.pdbx_seq_one_letter_code
_entity_poly.pdbx_strand_id
1 'polypeptide(L)'
;TLATKAPFFPKINNERSMIYIDNLSEFIKLLIDHEASGLYFPQNKEYVNTTELVQAIAEAHGKRLLVTRSFNWVVSIGLKQSETFRKVFGSFVYDKEMPGSPGTIINESCFSYVTKPFKETIKNVK
;
A
#
# COMPACT_ATOMS: atom_id res chain seq x y z
N THR A 1 16.13 4.38 -0.38
CA THR A 1 14.95 4.81 0.40
C THR A 1 15.24 4.67 1.90
N LEU A 2 14.34 5.09 2.80
CA LEU A 2 14.53 4.86 4.25
C LEU A 2 14.79 3.37 4.55
N ALA A 3 14.08 2.49 3.82
CA ALA A 3 14.25 1.03 3.85
C ALA A 3 15.69 0.57 3.59
N THR A 4 16.44 1.25 2.73
CA THR A 4 17.79 0.84 2.36
C THR A 4 18.90 1.61 3.10
N LYS A 5 18.56 2.70 3.80
CA LYS A 5 19.55 3.55 4.49
C LYS A 5 19.48 3.46 6.00
N ALA A 6 18.31 3.21 6.57
CA ALA A 6 18.13 3.16 8.02
C ALA A 6 18.52 1.76 8.56
N PRO A 7 19.29 1.70 9.66
CA PRO A 7 19.60 0.43 10.32
C PRO A 7 18.42 -0.10 11.16
N PHE A 8 17.53 0.80 11.59
CA PHE A 8 16.32 0.45 12.33
C PHE A 8 15.11 1.23 11.83
N PHE A 9 13.92 0.70 12.08
CA PHE A 9 12.65 1.35 11.76
C PHE A 9 11.66 1.17 12.93
N PRO A 10 10.84 2.19 13.25
CA PRO A 10 9.83 2.06 14.29
C PRO A 10 8.78 1.01 13.94
N LYS A 11 8.29 0.27 14.93
CA LYS A 11 7.17 -0.66 14.77
C LYS A 11 5.85 0.12 14.78
N ILE A 12 5.42 0.53 13.61
CA ILE A 12 4.20 1.32 13.40
C ILE A 12 3.03 0.36 13.18
N ASN A 13 1.91 0.65 13.82
CA ASN A 13 0.65 -0.03 13.57
C ASN A 13 -0.27 0.90 12.76
N ASN A 14 -0.10 0.90 11.44
CA ASN A 14 -0.95 1.64 10.51
C ASN A 14 -1.37 0.76 9.35
N GLU A 15 -2.35 1.24 8.59
CA GLU A 15 -2.86 0.58 7.40
C GLU A 15 -2.85 1.56 6.22
N ARG A 16 -2.49 1.04 5.05
CA ARG A 16 -2.48 1.79 3.80
C ARG A 16 -3.26 1.04 2.74
N SER A 17 -4.17 1.74 2.08
CA SER A 17 -4.66 1.33 0.77
C SER A 17 -3.59 1.67 -0.27
N MET A 18 -3.14 0.66 -1.00
CA MET A 18 -2.05 0.73 -1.95
C MET A 18 -2.52 0.07 -3.23
N ILE A 19 -1.95 0.44 -4.38
CA ILE A 19 -2.23 -0.25 -5.65
C ILE A 19 -0.91 -0.51 -6.37
N TYR A 20 -0.71 -1.75 -6.82
CA TYR A 20 0.42 -2.07 -7.68
C TYR A 20 0.19 -1.53 -9.09
N ILE A 21 1.24 -1.01 -9.73
CA ILE A 21 1.11 -0.29 -11.00
C ILE A 21 0.54 -1.14 -12.13
N ASP A 22 0.92 -2.42 -12.23
CA ASP A 22 0.36 -3.30 -13.28
C ASP A 22 -1.12 -3.62 -12.99
N ASN A 23 -1.50 -3.75 -11.72
CA ASN A 23 -2.91 -3.93 -11.32
C ASN A 23 -3.75 -2.69 -11.64
N LEU A 24 -3.20 -1.48 -11.43
CA LEU A 24 -3.84 -0.24 -11.83
C LEU A 24 -4.00 -0.14 -13.35
N SER A 25 -2.96 -0.54 -14.09
CA SER A 25 -2.96 -0.54 -15.55
C SER A 25 -4.03 -1.48 -16.10
N GLU A 26 -4.13 -2.70 -15.54
CA GLU A 26 -5.18 -3.66 -15.90
C GLU A 26 -6.57 -3.14 -15.54
N PHE A 27 -6.73 -2.51 -14.37
CA PHE A 27 -8.00 -1.89 -14.00
C PHE A 27 -8.45 -0.79 -14.99
N ILE A 28 -7.53 0.08 -15.42
CA ILE A 28 -7.82 1.13 -16.40
C ILE A 28 -8.19 0.52 -17.76
N LYS A 29 -7.48 -0.53 -18.18
CA LYS A 29 -7.82 -1.27 -19.41
C LYS A 29 -9.25 -1.80 -19.35
N LEU A 30 -9.64 -2.47 -18.25
CA LEU A 30 -11.01 -2.96 -18.07
C LEU A 30 -12.05 -1.83 -18.09
N LEU A 31 -11.74 -0.66 -17.54
CA LEU A 31 -12.65 0.50 -17.62
C LEU A 31 -12.88 0.92 -19.08
N ILE A 32 -11.83 0.92 -19.90
CA ILE A 32 -11.90 1.28 -21.32
C ILE A 32 -12.69 0.20 -22.09
N ASP A 33 -12.34 -1.07 -21.90
CA ASP A 33 -12.94 -2.21 -22.63
C ASP A 33 -14.44 -2.35 -22.36
N HIS A 34 -14.90 -1.97 -21.17
CA HIS A 34 -16.31 -2.02 -20.76
C HIS A 34 -17.03 -0.66 -20.83
N GLU A 35 -16.39 0.35 -21.43
CA GLU A 35 -16.90 1.72 -21.54
C GLU A 35 -17.44 2.26 -20.20
N ALA A 36 -16.77 1.89 -19.10
CA ALA A 36 -17.20 2.20 -17.76
C ALA A 36 -16.84 3.64 -17.39
N SER A 37 -17.84 4.38 -16.89
CA SER A 37 -17.70 5.78 -16.46
C SER A 37 -18.05 5.93 -14.99
N GLY A 38 -17.29 6.72 -14.25
CA GLY A 38 -17.60 7.01 -12.86
C GLY A 38 -16.37 7.36 -12.03
N LEU A 39 -16.57 7.37 -10.72
CA LEU A 39 -15.51 7.56 -9.73
C LEU A 39 -15.22 6.21 -9.06
N TYR A 40 -14.00 5.73 -9.24
CA TYR A 40 -13.55 4.44 -8.71
C TYR A 40 -12.29 4.60 -7.86
N PHE A 41 -12.10 3.66 -6.93
CA PHE A 41 -11.04 3.67 -5.93
C PHE A 41 -10.25 2.35 -5.99
N PRO A 42 -9.55 2.07 -7.10
CA PRO A 42 -8.81 0.83 -7.26
C PRO A 42 -7.72 0.69 -6.20
N GLN A 43 -7.62 -0.50 -5.62
CA GLN A 43 -6.71 -0.81 -4.52
C GLN A 43 -6.33 -2.28 -4.52
N ASN A 44 -5.24 -2.61 -3.83
CA ASN A 44 -4.86 -3.99 -3.55
C ASN A 44 -5.89 -4.61 -2.59
N LYS A 45 -6.04 -5.94 -2.67
CA LYS A 45 -6.98 -6.71 -1.83
C LYS A 45 -6.69 -6.56 -0.33
N GLU A 46 -5.41 -6.45 0.01
CA GLU A 46 -4.94 -6.35 1.40
C GLU A 46 -4.45 -4.94 1.69
N TYR A 47 -4.76 -4.45 2.90
CA TYR A 47 -4.12 -3.27 3.43
C TYR A 47 -2.68 -3.60 3.81
N VAL A 48 -1.82 -2.59 3.67
CA VAL A 48 -0.38 -2.75 3.89
C VAL A 48 0.07 -1.95 5.10
N ASN A 49 0.78 -2.60 6.01
CA ASN A 49 1.46 -1.91 7.09
C ASN A 49 2.77 -1.26 6.60
N THR A 50 3.06 -0.03 7.06
CA THR A 50 4.26 0.69 6.60
C THR A 50 5.57 0.05 7.09
N THR A 51 5.59 -0.53 8.30
CA THR A 51 6.76 -1.25 8.82
C THR A 51 7.06 -2.48 7.96
N GLU A 52 6.02 -3.25 7.65
CA GLU A 52 6.14 -4.48 6.84
C GLU A 52 6.59 -4.15 5.40
N LEU A 53 6.04 -3.09 4.80
CA LEU A 53 6.49 -2.60 3.50
C LEU A 53 7.98 -2.25 3.49
N VAL A 54 8.42 -1.43 4.45
CA VAL A 54 9.81 -0.97 4.53
C VAL A 54 10.75 -2.16 4.79
N GLN A 55 10.33 -3.11 5.61
CA GLN A 55 11.09 -4.34 5.85
C GLN A 55 11.19 -5.19 4.57
N ALA A 56 10.08 -5.43 3.86
CA ALA A 56 10.07 -6.19 2.62
C ALA A 56 10.97 -5.55 1.53
N ILE A 57 10.98 -4.21 1.45
CA ILE A 57 11.88 -3.49 0.54
C ILE A 57 13.35 -3.69 0.96
N ALA A 58 13.66 -3.59 2.26
CA ALA A 58 15.02 -3.81 2.76
C ALA A 58 15.52 -5.22 2.45
N GLU A 59 14.67 -6.23 2.67
CA GLU A 59 14.95 -7.64 2.37
C GLU A 59 15.19 -7.87 0.87
N ALA A 60 14.38 -7.26 0.00
CA ALA A 60 14.57 -7.32 -1.46
C ALA A 60 15.93 -6.73 -1.90
N HIS A 61 16.50 -5.80 -1.13
CA HIS A 61 17.84 -5.24 -1.38
C HIS A 61 18.95 -5.97 -0.60
N GLY A 62 18.68 -7.15 -0.04
CA GLY A 62 19.65 -7.93 0.73
C GLY A 62 20.08 -7.28 2.05
N LYS A 63 19.27 -6.35 2.58
CA LYS A 63 19.56 -5.65 3.85
C LYS A 63 18.68 -6.18 4.98
N ARG A 64 19.25 -6.24 6.17
CA ARG A 64 18.51 -6.52 7.40
C ARG A 64 18.08 -5.21 8.05
N LEU A 65 16.78 -5.02 8.21
CA LEU A 65 16.20 -3.88 8.91
C LEU A 65 15.76 -4.31 10.31
N LEU A 66 16.22 -3.62 11.36
CA LEU A 66 15.80 -3.90 12.72
C LEU A 66 14.52 -3.14 13.07
N VAL A 67 13.47 -3.85 13.49
CA VAL A 67 12.20 -3.23 13.89
C VAL A 67 12.18 -3.04 15.41
N THR A 68 11.90 -1.83 15.89
CA THR A 68 11.89 -1.50 17.34
C THR A 68 10.64 -0.75 17.77
N ARG A 69 10.17 -1.00 19.00
CA ARG A 69 9.06 -0.28 19.64
C ARG A 69 9.50 0.92 20.46
N SER A 70 10.79 1.05 20.77
CA SER A 70 11.30 2.03 21.75
C SER A 70 11.05 3.49 21.35
N PHE A 71 10.87 3.76 20.05
CA PHE A 71 10.61 5.10 19.52
C PHE A 71 9.14 5.32 19.15
N ASN A 72 8.23 4.42 19.50
CA ASN A 72 6.82 4.56 19.16
C ASN A 72 6.17 5.79 19.82
N TRP A 73 6.67 6.23 20.97
CA TRP A 73 6.22 7.47 21.62
C TRP A 73 6.55 8.70 20.76
N VAL A 74 7.74 8.75 20.16
CA VAL A 74 8.14 9.83 19.24
C VAL A 74 7.23 9.84 18.01
N VAL A 75 6.95 8.67 17.44
CA VAL A 75 5.99 8.54 16.33
C VAL A 75 4.62 9.05 16.75
N SER A 76 4.13 8.65 17.93
CA SER A 76 2.82 9.08 18.43
C SER A 76 2.72 10.59 18.66
N ILE A 77 3.80 11.24 19.12
CA ILE A 77 3.85 12.69 19.26
C ILE A 77 3.87 13.35 17.88
N GLY A 78 4.73 12.86 16.98
CA GLY A 78 4.85 13.36 15.62
C GLY A 78 3.52 13.30 14.86
N LEU A 79 2.75 12.22 15.02
CA LEU A 79 1.42 12.07 14.41
C LEU A 79 0.43 13.17 14.83
N LYS A 80 0.55 13.71 16.04
CA LYS A 80 -0.32 14.78 16.56
C LYS A 80 0.16 16.18 16.17
N GLN A 81 1.48 16.37 16.09
CA GLN A 81 2.08 17.70 15.95
C GLN A 81 2.45 18.05 14.51
N SER A 82 2.56 17.06 13.61
CA SER A 82 3.04 17.29 12.25
C SER A 82 2.19 16.55 11.21
N GLU A 83 1.66 17.33 10.28
CA GLU A 83 0.97 16.84 9.10
C GLU A 83 1.83 15.91 8.24
N THR A 84 3.13 16.21 8.13
CA THR A 84 4.08 15.38 7.38
C THR A 84 4.27 14.03 8.05
N PHE A 85 4.45 14.00 9.38
CA PHE A 85 4.53 12.74 10.13
C PHE A 85 3.23 11.93 10.01
N ARG A 86 2.08 12.62 10.11
CA ARG A 86 0.78 12.00 9.88
C ARG A 86 0.71 11.37 8.50
N LYS A 87 1.07 12.09 7.43
CA LYS A 87 1.11 11.57 6.05
C LYS A 87 2.01 10.35 5.85
N VAL A 88 3.12 10.24 6.58
CA VAL A 88 4.09 9.14 6.44
C VAL A 88 3.79 7.94 7.35
N PHE A 89 3.25 8.15 8.54
CA PHE A 89 3.07 7.10 9.55
C PHE A 89 1.63 6.85 9.99
N GLY A 90 0.69 7.69 9.57
CA GLY A 90 -0.75 7.49 9.82
C GLY A 90 -1.36 6.43 8.91
N SER A 91 -2.61 6.06 9.22
CA SER A 91 -3.42 5.19 8.36
C SER A 91 -4.13 6.02 7.30
N PHE A 92 -4.03 5.59 6.05
CA PHE A 92 -4.75 6.18 4.91
C PHE A 92 -5.29 5.04 4.06
N VAL A 93 -6.55 4.71 4.30
CA VAL A 93 -7.25 3.61 3.65
C VAL A 93 -8.49 4.15 2.95
N TYR A 94 -8.78 3.61 1.78
CA TYR A 94 -10.13 3.62 1.25
C TYR A 94 -10.83 2.37 1.79
N ASP A 95 -12.14 2.47 2.05
CA ASP A 95 -12.92 1.30 2.42
C ASP A 95 -12.89 0.26 1.28
N LYS A 96 -12.86 -1.03 1.62
CA LYS A 96 -12.85 -2.10 0.61
C LYS A 96 -14.17 -2.22 -0.12
N GLU A 97 -15.26 -1.72 0.46
CA GLU A 97 -16.57 -1.68 -0.18
C GLU A 97 -16.72 -0.52 -1.16
N MET A 98 -15.72 0.36 -1.29
CA MET A 98 -15.74 1.44 -2.29
C MET A 98 -15.73 0.87 -3.71
N PRO A 99 -16.38 1.54 -4.68
CA PRO A 99 -16.40 1.11 -6.07
C PRO A 99 -14.99 0.98 -6.66
N GLY A 100 -14.72 -0.12 -7.37
CA GLY A 100 -13.45 -0.35 -8.05
C GLY A 100 -12.44 -1.16 -7.24
N SER A 101 -12.77 -1.56 -6.00
CA SER A 101 -12.01 -2.58 -5.28
C SER A 101 -11.94 -3.90 -6.07
N PRO A 102 -10.96 -4.78 -5.80
CA PRO A 102 -10.83 -6.05 -6.51
C PRO A 102 -12.10 -6.90 -6.40
N GLY A 103 -12.67 -7.28 -7.54
CA GLY A 103 -13.89 -8.08 -7.60
C GLY A 103 -15.19 -7.27 -7.58
N THR A 104 -15.13 -5.93 -7.63
CA THR A 104 -16.33 -5.11 -7.87
C THR A 104 -16.96 -5.46 -9.22
N ILE A 105 -18.29 -5.46 -9.27
CA ILE A 105 -19.05 -5.61 -10.52
C ILE A 105 -19.33 -4.22 -11.08
N ILE A 106 -18.91 -3.97 -12.32
CA ILE A 106 -19.12 -2.71 -13.04
C ILE A 106 -19.67 -3.08 -14.42
N ASN A 107 -20.79 -2.47 -14.83
CA ASN A 107 -21.48 -2.80 -16.08
C ASN A 107 -21.66 -4.31 -16.29
N GLU A 108 -22.18 -5.00 -15.27
CA GLU A 108 -22.43 -6.46 -15.26
C GLU A 108 -21.17 -7.33 -15.42
N SER A 109 -19.98 -6.73 -15.40
CA SER A 109 -18.69 -7.41 -15.54
C SER A 109 -17.90 -7.37 -14.24
N CYS A 110 -17.25 -8.48 -13.88
CA CYS A 110 -16.44 -8.57 -12.67
C CYS A 110 -15.02 -8.06 -12.94
N PHE A 111 -14.61 -6.99 -12.25
CA PHE A 111 -13.30 -6.37 -12.43
C PHE A 111 -12.27 -7.07 -11.52
N SER A 112 -11.70 -8.16 -12.03
CA SER A 112 -10.60 -8.89 -11.38
C SER A 112 -9.26 -8.52 -12.01
N TYR A 113 -8.64 -7.47 -11.49
CA TYR A 113 -7.40 -6.88 -12.02
C TYR A 113 -6.15 -7.19 -11.16
N VAL A 114 -6.28 -8.06 -10.15
CA VAL A 114 -5.16 -8.42 -9.27
C VAL A 114 -4.31 -9.48 -9.95
N THR A 115 -3.19 -9.07 -10.52
CA THR A 115 -2.27 -9.96 -11.25
C THR A 115 -1.28 -10.67 -10.34
N LYS A 116 -0.85 -10.02 -9.24
CA LYS A 116 0.19 -10.52 -8.32
C LYS A 116 -0.09 -10.15 -6.86
N PRO A 117 0.25 -11.03 -5.89
CA PRO A 117 0.25 -10.70 -4.47
C PRO A 117 1.28 -9.61 -4.11
N PHE A 118 0.97 -8.79 -3.12
CA PHE A 118 1.82 -7.66 -2.70
C PHE A 118 3.27 -8.04 -2.40
N LYS A 119 3.53 -9.15 -1.70
CA LYS A 119 4.91 -9.56 -1.38
C LYS A 119 5.72 -9.89 -2.64
N GLU A 120 5.08 -10.33 -3.72
CA GLU A 120 5.76 -10.64 -4.97
C GLU A 120 6.10 -9.39 -5.78
N THR A 121 5.28 -8.33 -5.66
CA THR A 121 5.53 -7.07 -6.38
C THR A 121 6.79 -6.35 -5.86
N ILE A 122 7.17 -6.60 -4.60
CA ILE A 122 8.36 -5.97 -3.98
C ILE A 122 9.67 -6.69 -4.34
N LYS A 123 9.63 -7.98 -4.69
CA LYS A 123 10.83 -8.78 -4.96
C LYS A 123 11.68 -8.28 -6.14
N ASN A 124 11.06 -7.54 -7.07
CA ASN A 124 11.72 -7.04 -8.28
C ASN A 124 12.17 -5.58 -8.17
N VAL A 125 12.01 -4.95 -7.01
CA VAL A 125 12.46 -3.57 -6.78
C VAL A 125 13.98 -3.58 -6.63
N LYS A 126 14.69 -3.20 -7.70
CA LYS A 126 16.15 -3.04 -7.74
C LYS A 126 16.62 -1.76 -7.06
#